data_AF-A0A3B8LH58-F1
#
_entry.id   AF-A0A3B8LH58-F1
#
_cell.length_a   1.000
_cell.length_b   1.000
_cell.length_c   1.000
_cell.angle_alpha   90.00
_cell.angle_beta   90.00
_cell.angle_gamma   90.00
#
_symmetry.space_group_name_H-M   'P 1'
#
loop_
_entity.id
_entity.type
_entity.pdbx_description
1 polymer ?
#
loop_
_entity_poly.entity_id
_entity_poly.type
_entity_poly.pdbx_seq_one_letter_code
_entity_poly.pdbx_strand_id
1 'polypeptide(L)'
;MAEKKRTHWRDLFLLLVGIVLGMTCIFWEFYSQPQLAPLRWKTRMARATRLAVGPFRIHWDNQGRGRERLSITHRDEPKRVLWQSVAGRGFVAAAKGREHVEEARGSFFIRDRRAAFCEGQTIDSLRRTRG
;
A
#
# COMPACT_ATOMS: atom_id res chain seq x y z
N MET A 1 5.99 -27.36 -48.63
CA MET A 1 6.80 -26.92 -47.46
C MET A 1 6.47 -25.50 -46.95
N ALA A 2 5.55 -24.75 -47.58
CA ALA A 2 5.20 -23.38 -47.17
C ALA A 2 4.16 -23.29 -46.03
N GLU A 3 3.36 -24.34 -45.83
CA GLU A 3 2.23 -24.36 -44.91
C GLU A 3 2.65 -24.40 -43.44
N LYS A 4 3.67 -25.22 -43.11
CA LYS A 4 4.21 -25.36 -41.75
C LYS A 4 4.79 -24.05 -41.19
N LYS A 5 5.34 -23.19 -42.06
CA LYS A 5 5.90 -21.88 -41.66
C LYS A 5 4.78 -20.88 -41.35
N ARG A 6 3.64 -20.94 -42.05
CA ARG A 6 2.52 -20.03 -41.85
C ARG A 6 1.80 -20.28 -40.52
N THR A 7 1.67 -21.54 -40.11
CA THR A 7 1.05 -21.92 -38.82
C THR A 7 1.90 -21.46 -37.63
N HIS A 8 3.22 -21.69 -37.69
CA HIS A 8 4.16 -21.26 -36.65
C HIS A 8 4.13 -19.75 -36.38
N TRP A 9 4.00 -18.92 -37.42
CA TRP A 9 3.93 -17.46 -37.26
C TRP A 9 2.58 -16.99 -36.69
N ARG A 10 1.49 -17.70 -36.97
CA ARG A 10 0.17 -17.41 -36.39
C ARG A 10 0.14 -17.73 -34.91
N ASP A 11 0.71 -18.87 -34.51
CA ASP A 11 0.76 -19.27 -33.10
C ASP A 11 1.65 -18.33 -32.28
N LEU A 12 2.79 -17.92 -32.85
CA LEU A 12 3.69 -16.95 -32.22
C LEU A 12 3.04 -15.56 -32.07
N PHE A 13 2.27 -15.13 -33.07
CA PHE A 13 1.52 -13.88 -33.03
C PHE A 13 0.42 -13.91 -31.95
N LEU A 14 -0.34 -14.99 -31.86
CA LEU A 14 -1.39 -15.15 -30.84
C LEU A 14 -0.81 -15.19 -29.42
N LEU A 15 0.34 -15.83 -29.22
CA LEU A 15 1.05 -15.82 -27.94
C LEU A 15 1.51 -14.40 -27.54
N LEU A 16 2.07 -13.64 -28.49
CA LEU A 16 2.48 -12.26 -28.24
C LEU A 16 1.29 -11.35 -27.88
N VAL A 17 0.17 -11.48 -28.60
CA VAL A 17 -1.06 -10.73 -28.29
C VAL A 17 -1.58 -11.11 -26.90
N GLY A 18 -1.60 -12.40 -26.55
CA GLY A 18 -2.00 -12.86 -25.22
C GLY A 18 -1.10 -12.31 -24.10
N ILE A 19 0.22 -12.28 -24.32
CA ILE A 19 1.19 -11.71 -23.38
C ILE A 19 1.00 -10.19 -23.23
N VAL A 20 0.80 -9.45 -24.31
CA VAL A 20 0.57 -8.00 -24.27
C VAL A 20 -0.74 -7.68 -23.53
N LEU A 21 -1.82 -8.38 -23.85
CA LEU A 21 -3.12 -8.20 -23.18
C LEU A 21 -3.02 -8.54 -21.69
N GLY A 22 -2.38 -9.65 -21.34
CA GLY A 22 -2.11 -10.04 -19.95
C GLY A 22 -1.28 -9.00 -19.20
N MET A 23 -0.19 -8.51 -19.81
CA MET A 23 0.63 -7.44 -19.23
C MET A 23 -0.16 -6.15 -19.06
N THR A 24 -1.00 -5.74 -20.02
CA THR A 24 -1.82 -4.53 -19.87
C THR A 24 -2.85 -4.65 -18.74
N CYS A 25 -3.46 -5.81 -18.53
CA CYS A 25 -4.37 -6.05 -17.41
C CYS A 25 -3.64 -5.99 -16.06
N ILE A 26 -2.48 -6.65 -15.96
CA ILE A 26 -1.65 -6.62 -14.75
C ILE A 26 -1.14 -5.20 -14.46
N PHE A 27 -0.74 -4.47 -15.50
CA PHE A 27 -0.31 -3.07 -15.37
C PHE A 27 -1.46 -2.17 -14.88
N TRP A 28 -2.68 -2.33 -15.41
CA TRP A 28 -3.82 -1.53 -14.97
C TRP A 28 -4.15 -1.76 -13.49
N GLU A 29 -4.13 -3.01 -13.05
CA GLU A 29 -4.43 -3.39 -11.66
C GLU A 29 -3.35 -2.88 -10.68
N PHE A 30 -2.10 -2.84 -11.11
CA PHE A 30 -0.98 -2.36 -10.29
C PHE A 30 -0.88 -0.81 -10.24
N TYR A 31 -1.20 -0.11 -11.33
CA TYR A 31 -1.10 1.36 -11.41
C TYR A 31 -2.34 2.10 -10.90
N SER A 32 -3.47 1.42 -10.74
CA SER A 32 -4.73 2.05 -10.28
C SER A 32 -4.85 2.18 -8.75
N GLN A 33 -3.91 1.61 -7.97
CA GLN A 33 -3.93 1.79 -6.52
C GLN A 33 -3.52 3.21 -6.14
N PRO A 34 -4.26 3.90 -5.25
CA PRO A 34 -3.85 5.20 -4.75
C PRO A 34 -2.50 5.08 -4.03
N GLN A 35 -1.44 5.56 -4.66
CA GLN A 35 -0.11 5.58 -4.08
C GLN A 35 -0.11 6.65 -2.98
N LEU A 36 0.13 6.25 -1.74
CA LEU A 36 0.43 7.21 -0.68
C LEU A 36 1.69 7.97 -1.05
N ALA A 37 1.70 9.28 -0.81
CA ALA A 37 2.87 10.10 -1.06
C ALA A 37 4.05 9.64 -0.18
N PRO A 38 5.30 10.01 -0.54
CA PRO A 38 6.46 9.73 0.29
C PRO A 38 6.26 10.21 1.73
N LEU A 39 6.75 9.43 2.69
CA LEU A 39 6.63 9.76 4.10
C LEU A 39 7.49 11.00 4.40
N ARG A 40 6.88 12.02 5.00
CA ARG A 40 7.62 13.18 5.51
C ARG A 40 7.70 13.09 7.03
N TRP A 41 8.72 13.71 7.61
CA TRP A 41 8.87 13.79 9.06
C TRP A 41 9.54 15.10 9.44
N LYS A 42 9.28 15.57 10.67
CA LYS A 42 9.95 16.76 11.22
C LYS A 42 11.26 16.39 11.93
N THR A 43 12.09 17.38 12.24
CA THR A 43 13.42 17.19 12.87
C THR A 43 13.38 16.38 14.16
N ARG A 44 12.29 16.45 14.93
CA ARG A 44 12.10 15.65 16.16
C ARG A 44 12.12 14.13 15.89
N MET A 45 11.83 13.74 14.67
CA MET A 45 11.81 12.36 14.18
C MET A 45 13.11 11.98 13.44
N ALA A 46 14.13 12.84 13.45
CA ALA A 46 15.41 12.57 12.78
C ALA A 46 16.15 11.35 13.35
N ARG A 47 15.90 10.99 14.61
CA ARG A 47 16.55 9.86 15.28
C ARG A 47 15.60 8.67 15.41
N ALA A 48 16.16 7.47 15.27
CA ALA A 48 15.47 6.24 15.59
C ALA A 48 14.90 6.29 17.03
N THR A 49 13.63 5.93 17.18
CA THR A 49 12.88 6.05 18.43
C THR A 49 12.19 4.73 18.74
N ARG A 50 12.15 4.36 20.02
CA ARG A 50 11.41 3.19 20.49
C ARG A 50 10.41 3.62 21.54
N LEU A 51 9.17 3.18 21.42
CA LEU A 51 8.09 3.51 22.34
C LEU A 51 7.37 2.23 22.78
N ALA A 52 7.18 2.07 24.09
CA ALA A 52 6.38 0.97 24.63
C ALA A 52 4.92 1.42 24.84
N VAL A 53 3.98 0.65 24.29
CA VAL A 53 2.53 0.87 24.41
C VAL A 53 1.88 -0.45 24.84
N GLY A 54 1.67 -0.60 26.15
CA GLY A 54 1.21 -1.86 26.73
C GLY A 54 2.18 -3.00 26.42
N PRO A 55 1.72 -4.14 25.84
CA PRO A 55 2.60 -5.23 25.46
C PRO A 55 3.30 -5.01 24.10
N PHE A 56 3.02 -3.91 23.41
CA PHE A 56 3.59 -3.63 22.09
C PHE A 56 4.80 -2.69 22.18
N ARG A 57 5.75 -2.90 21.29
CA ARG A 57 6.89 -2.01 21.05
C ARG A 57 6.78 -1.42 19.66
N ILE A 58 6.75 -0.10 19.60
CA ILE A 58 6.76 0.68 18.37
C ILE A 58 8.20 1.10 18.12
N HIS A 59 8.72 0.81 16.93
CA HIS A 59 10.06 1.16 16.50
C HIS A 59 9.97 2.09 15.29
N TRP A 60 10.44 3.31 15.46
CA TRP A 60 10.74 4.22 14.36
C TRP A 60 12.21 4.07 14.00
N ASP A 61 12.50 3.67 12.77
CA ASP A 61 13.84 3.67 12.20
C ASP A 61 13.94 4.78 11.17
N ASN A 62 14.97 5.61 11.30
CA ASN A 62 15.27 6.68 10.35
C ASN A 62 16.72 6.58 9.93
N GLN A 63 16.95 5.79 8.88
CA GLN A 63 18.26 5.66 8.25
C GLN A 63 18.49 6.73 7.16
N GLY A 64 17.53 7.64 6.98
CA GLY A 64 17.48 8.58 5.86
C GLY A 64 17.36 7.90 4.49
N ARG A 65 17.38 8.72 3.43
CA ARG A 65 17.41 8.28 2.01
C ARG A 65 16.24 7.35 1.61
N GLY A 66 15.03 7.55 2.15
CA GLY A 66 13.86 6.75 1.78
C GLY A 66 13.79 5.39 2.48
N ARG A 67 14.59 5.17 3.54
CA ARG A 67 14.65 3.91 4.30
C ARG A 67 13.93 3.97 5.64
N GLU A 68 13.41 5.14 5.98
CA GLU A 68 12.60 5.38 7.16
C GLU A 68 11.39 4.45 7.20
N ARG A 69 11.13 3.87 8.37
CA ARG A 69 10.01 2.95 8.56
C ARG A 69 9.52 2.95 10.00
N LEU A 70 8.24 2.65 10.17
CA LEU A 70 7.62 2.38 11.45
C LEU A 70 7.31 0.89 11.54
N SER A 71 7.68 0.23 12.64
CA SER A 71 7.33 -1.17 12.89
C SER A 71 6.78 -1.38 14.29
N ILE A 72 5.97 -2.42 14.44
CA ILE A 72 5.33 -2.81 15.69
C ILE A 72 5.64 -4.28 15.95
N THR A 73 6.11 -4.57 17.17
CA THR A 73 6.38 -5.92 17.65
C THR A 73 5.68 -6.16 18.98
N HIS A 74 5.46 -7.43 19.34
CA HIS A 74 5.07 -7.79 20.70
C HIS A 74 6.31 -7.84 21.60
N ARG A 75 6.18 -7.47 22.87
CA ARG A 75 7.33 -7.46 23.81
C ARG A 75 7.92 -8.85 24.05
N ASP A 76 7.08 -9.87 24.03
CA ASP A 76 7.44 -11.28 24.30
C ASP A 76 7.93 -11.99 23.02
N GLU A 77 7.62 -11.45 21.84
CA GLU A 77 8.08 -11.95 20.54
C GLU A 77 8.77 -10.83 19.73
N PRO A 78 9.88 -10.24 20.20
CA PRO A 78 10.49 -9.05 19.59
C PRO A 78 11.04 -9.28 18.18
N LYS A 79 11.29 -10.53 17.79
CA LYS A 79 11.74 -10.90 16.45
C LYS A 79 10.59 -10.99 15.43
N ARG A 80 9.34 -11.03 15.91
CA ARG A 80 8.15 -11.13 15.07
C ARG A 80 7.55 -9.75 14.88
N VAL A 81 7.68 -9.24 13.66
CA VAL A 81 7.03 -8.00 13.23
C VAL A 81 5.54 -8.28 13.04
N LEU A 82 4.69 -7.60 13.79
CA LEU A 82 3.23 -7.70 13.66
C LEU A 82 2.72 -6.78 12.55
N TRP A 83 3.35 -5.62 12.40
CA TRP A 83 3.05 -4.65 11.36
C TRP A 83 4.28 -3.79 11.06
N GLN A 84 4.46 -3.39 9.80
CA GLN A 84 5.52 -2.47 9.40
C GLN A 84 5.10 -1.66 8.16
N SER A 85 5.45 -0.37 8.14
CA SER A 85 5.28 0.47 6.97
C SER A 85 6.24 0.08 5.85
N VAL A 86 5.84 0.31 4.60
CA VAL A 86 6.80 0.29 3.48
C VAL A 86 7.81 1.42 3.69
N ALA A 87 9.09 1.13 3.48
CA ALA A 87 10.16 2.10 3.71
C ALA A 87 9.98 3.34 2.81
N GLY A 88 10.07 4.53 3.42
CA GLY A 88 9.94 5.82 2.76
C GLY A 88 8.57 6.16 2.17
N ARG A 89 7.55 5.33 2.41
CA ARG A 89 6.19 5.57 1.94
C ARG A 89 5.26 5.92 3.09
N GLY A 90 4.29 6.80 2.82
CA GLY A 90 3.13 6.94 3.69
C GLY A 90 2.45 5.59 3.92
N PHE A 91 1.78 5.45 5.05
CA PHE A 91 1.09 4.23 5.47
C PHE A 91 -0.33 4.49 5.97
N VAL A 92 -0.75 5.76 6.07
CA VAL A 92 -2.12 6.16 6.33
C VAL A 92 -2.46 7.34 5.42
N ALA A 93 -3.69 7.38 4.92
CA ALA A 93 -4.27 8.53 4.24
C ALA A 93 -5.58 8.91 4.89
N ALA A 94 -6.00 10.14 4.62
CA ALA A 94 -7.37 10.58 4.86
C ALA A 94 -8.09 10.70 3.53
N ALA A 95 -9.40 10.45 3.53
CA ALA A 95 -10.24 10.61 2.35
C ALA A 95 -11.62 11.11 2.77
N LYS A 96 -12.30 11.78 1.84
CA LYS A 96 -13.73 12.08 1.94
C LYS A 96 -14.45 11.22 0.91
N GLY A 97 -15.39 10.40 1.35
CA GLY A 97 -16.21 9.52 0.52
C GLY A 97 -17.66 9.98 0.44
N ARG A 98 -18.41 9.33 -0.44
CA ARG A 98 -19.87 9.30 -0.48
C ARG A 98 -20.26 7.86 -0.73
N GLU A 99 -20.76 7.23 0.31
CA GLU A 99 -21.31 5.89 0.25
C GLU A 99 -22.77 5.92 -0.22
N HIS A 100 -23.15 4.89 -0.96
CA HIS A 100 -24.50 4.61 -1.38
C HIS A 100 -24.80 3.16 -1.04
N VAL A 101 -25.79 2.96 -0.18
CA VAL A 101 -26.19 1.63 0.30
C VAL A 101 -27.66 1.42 -0.06
N GLU A 102 -27.93 0.42 -0.89
CA GLU A 102 -29.28 -0.02 -1.24
C GLU A 102 -29.52 -1.41 -0.65
N GLU A 103 -30.68 -1.63 -0.04
CA GLU A 103 -31.11 -2.95 0.43
C GLU A 103 -32.25 -3.45 -0.46
N ALA A 104 -32.23 -4.74 -0.79
CA ALA A 104 -33.34 -5.42 -1.45
C ALA A 104 -33.40 -6.90 -1.04
N ARG A 105 -34.49 -7.30 -0.37
CA ARG A 105 -34.80 -8.69 0.01
C ARG A 105 -33.69 -9.35 0.85
N GLY A 106 -33.10 -8.61 1.78
CA GLY A 106 -31.98 -9.03 2.62
C GLY A 106 -30.61 -8.95 1.94
N SER A 107 -30.54 -8.50 0.69
CA SER A 107 -29.28 -8.24 -0.02
C SER A 107 -28.90 -6.77 0.04
N PHE A 108 -27.61 -6.47 0.11
CA PHE A 108 -27.09 -5.10 0.14
C PHE A 108 -26.22 -4.81 -1.08
N PHE A 109 -26.49 -3.69 -1.75
CA PHE A 109 -25.63 -3.11 -2.77
C PHE A 109 -24.93 -1.90 -2.18
N ILE A 110 -23.62 -2.01 -2.00
CA ILE A 110 -22.80 -0.96 -1.41
C ILE A 110 -21.88 -0.40 -2.49
N ARG A 111 -21.95 0.91 -2.73
CA ARG A 111 -21.04 1.64 -3.63
C ARG A 111 -20.40 2.78 -2.84
N ASP A 112 -19.11 3.00 -3.00
CA ASP A 112 -18.43 4.18 -2.44
C ASP A 112 -17.80 5.00 -3.57
N ARG A 113 -17.94 6.32 -3.49
CA ARG A 113 -17.30 7.28 -4.38
C ARG A 113 -16.41 8.20 -3.57
N ARG A 114 -15.10 8.12 -3.82
CA ARG A 114 -14.11 9.05 -3.25
C ARG A 114 -14.30 10.45 -3.82
N ALA A 115 -14.65 11.41 -2.97
CA ALA A 115 -14.79 12.83 -3.31
C ALA A 115 -13.49 13.62 -3.13
N ALA A 116 -12.66 13.25 -2.15
CA ALA A 116 -11.33 13.84 -1.95
C ALA A 116 -10.36 12.79 -1.36
N PHE A 117 -9.07 12.95 -1.64
CA PHE A 117 -8.01 12.08 -1.14
C PHE A 117 -6.82 12.92 -0.67
N CYS A 118 -6.35 12.65 0.55
CA CYS A 118 -5.20 13.28 1.15
C CYS A 118 -4.11 12.22 1.33
N GLU A 119 -3.23 12.13 0.35
CA GLU A 119 -2.11 11.17 0.30
C GLU A 119 -0.88 11.61 1.09
N GLY A 120 -0.78 12.90 1.41
CA GLY A 120 0.35 13.48 2.11
C GLY A 120 0.36 13.10 3.58
N GLN A 121 1.46 12.50 4.03
CA GLN A 121 1.65 12.13 5.43
C GLN A 121 2.91 12.80 5.99
N THR A 122 2.80 13.41 7.18
CA THR A 122 3.95 13.94 7.93
C THR A 122 3.90 13.48 9.38
N ILE A 123 4.98 12.85 9.86
CA ILE A 123 5.12 12.50 11.28
C ILE A 123 5.86 13.63 12.02
N ASP A 124 5.16 14.25 12.96
CA ASP A 124 5.71 15.30 13.81
C ASP A 124 6.46 14.73 15.03
N SER A 125 5.84 13.79 15.74
CA SER A 125 6.39 13.16 16.94
C SER A 125 5.69 11.85 17.25
N LEU A 126 6.41 10.92 17.90
CA LEU A 126 5.81 9.76 18.58
C LEU A 126 5.75 10.06 20.07
N ARG A 127 4.55 9.94 20.64
CA ARG A 127 4.33 10.07 22.08
C ARG A 127 3.27 9.08 22.52
N ARG A 128 3.41 8.56 23.74
CA ARG A 128 2.35 7.81 24.39
C ARG A 128 1.36 8.81 24.97
N THR A 129 0.12 8.80 24.50
CA THR A 129 -0.99 9.50 25.16
C THR A 129 -1.56 8.61 26.26
N ARG A 130 -1.94 9.20 27.40
CA ARG A 130 -2.81 8.52 28.35
C ARG A 130 -4.21 8.55 27.74
N GLY A 131 -4.75 7.38 27.41
CA GLY A 131 -6.16 7.21 27.09
C GLY A 131 -6.95 6.99 28.36
#